data_AF-A0AAV8X9N3-F1
#
_entry.id   AF-A0AAV8X9N3-F1
#
_cell.length_a   1.000
_cell.length_b   1.000
_cell.length_c   1.000
_cell.angle_alpha   90.00
_cell.angle_beta   90.00
_cell.angle_gamma   90.00
#
_symmetry.space_group_name_H-M   'P 1'
#
loop_
_entity.id
_entity.type
_entity.pdbx_description
1 polymer ?
#
loop_
_entity_poly.entity_id
_entity_poly.type
_entity_poly.pdbx_seq_one_letter_code
_entity_poly.pdbx_strand_id
1 'polypeptide(L)'
;MRRSGHRKCGFNRINPTMKDQGMFDISEVTTYQCARCPYKAKQKGYLTKHMLIHKDVSEITIYDCSFCSYKAKRRYDLTAHMLTHKEISEVTTYDCSFCSYNTKWRSDLAKHMLTHKDISEVPTYQCALCSYKAKQKGHLIRHLLAHKDVSEVTNYDCNFCSYKAKLKGNLTKHLLVHKDASKGRT
;
A
#
# COMPACT_ATOMS: atom_id res chain seq x y z
N MET A 1 -43.88 -11.03 -9.58
CA MET A 1 -42.97 -11.75 -8.66
C MET A 1 -41.83 -12.38 -9.47
N ARG A 2 -40.72 -11.68 -9.68
CA ARG A 2 -39.60 -12.19 -10.50
C ARG A 2 -38.49 -12.73 -9.59
N ARG A 3 -38.22 -14.04 -9.76
CA ARG A 3 -37.13 -14.79 -9.14
C ARG A 3 -35.79 -14.22 -9.60
N SER A 4 -34.91 -13.85 -8.67
CA SER A 4 -33.50 -13.54 -8.98
C SER A 4 -32.62 -14.69 -8.50
N GLY A 5 -32.20 -15.50 -9.47
CA GLY A 5 -31.33 -16.66 -9.28
C GLY A 5 -29.97 -16.23 -8.75
N HIS A 6 -29.61 -16.77 -7.59
CA HIS A 6 -28.27 -16.63 -7.04
C HIS A 6 -27.31 -17.48 -7.87
N ARG A 7 -26.47 -16.85 -8.73
CA ARG A 7 -25.32 -17.54 -9.33
C ARG A 7 -24.35 -17.88 -8.20
N LYS A 8 -24.34 -19.15 -7.79
CA LYS A 8 -23.35 -19.72 -6.88
C LYS A 8 -21.97 -19.50 -7.52
N CYS A 9 -21.16 -18.60 -6.95
CA CYS A 9 -19.75 -18.50 -7.30
C CYS A 9 -19.06 -19.77 -6.79
N GLY A 10 -18.64 -20.64 -7.72
CA GLY A 10 -17.88 -21.85 -7.41
C GLY A 10 -16.53 -21.48 -6.82
N PHE A 11 -16.17 -22.13 -5.70
CA PHE A 11 -14.84 -22.06 -5.13
C PHE A 11 -14.23 -23.45 -5.24
N ASN A 12 -13.03 -23.55 -5.81
CA ASN A 12 -12.32 -24.83 -5.85
C ASN A 12 -11.41 -24.92 -4.62
N ARG A 13 -11.71 -25.90 -3.76
CA ARG A 13 -10.84 -26.33 -2.67
C ARG A 13 -9.94 -27.43 -3.22
N ILE A 14 -8.63 -27.25 -3.15
CA ILE A 14 -7.66 -28.26 -3.60
C ILE A 14 -7.28 -29.07 -2.37
N ASN A 15 -7.65 -30.36 -2.32
CA ASN A 15 -7.25 -31.29 -1.25
C ASN A 15 -6.08 -32.17 -1.73
N PRO A 16 -5.14 -32.57 -0.85
CA PRO A 16 -4.04 -33.47 -1.22
C PRO A 16 -4.46 -34.94 -1.27
N THR A 17 -3.76 -35.72 -2.09
CA THR A 17 -3.89 -37.19 -2.22
C THR A 17 -3.00 -37.89 -1.19
N MET A 18 -3.57 -38.81 -0.39
CA MET A 18 -2.88 -39.53 0.70
C MET A 18 -1.64 -40.30 0.20
N LYS A 19 -0.51 -40.15 0.89
CA LYS A 19 0.56 -41.16 0.96
C LYS A 19 0.97 -41.37 2.42
N ASP A 20 1.17 -42.63 2.76
CA ASP A 20 1.49 -43.16 4.09
C ASP A 20 2.82 -42.63 4.66
N GLN A 21 2.88 -42.62 6.00
CA GLN A 21 4.04 -42.37 6.90
C GLN A 21 4.26 -40.94 7.42
N GLY A 22 3.55 -40.59 8.50
CA GLY A 22 4.21 -40.32 9.79
C GLY A 22 5.05 -39.05 10.02
N MET A 23 5.08 -38.07 9.12
CA MET A 23 5.61 -36.72 9.39
C MET A 23 4.60 -35.66 8.93
N PHE A 24 4.20 -34.74 9.83
CA PHE A 24 3.42 -33.56 9.43
C PHE A 24 4.31 -32.62 8.61
N ASP A 25 4.22 -32.74 7.29
CA ASP A 25 4.81 -31.79 6.36
C ASP A 25 3.99 -30.49 6.38
N ILE A 26 4.63 -29.37 6.75
CA ILE A 26 4.03 -28.03 6.76
C ILE A 26 3.81 -27.52 5.31
N SER A 27 4.25 -28.27 4.29
CA SER A 27 4.12 -27.92 2.87
C SER A 27 2.69 -27.99 2.31
N GLU A 28 1.76 -28.72 2.93
CA GLU A 28 0.40 -28.90 2.40
C GLU A 28 -0.65 -27.96 3.01
N VAL A 29 -0.36 -26.65 3.04
CA VAL A 29 -1.40 -25.66 3.37
C VAL A 29 -2.46 -25.69 2.27
N THR A 30 -3.62 -26.29 2.56
CA THR A 30 -4.81 -26.19 1.71
C THR A 30 -5.12 -24.71 1.49
N THR A 31 -4.98 -24.24 0.24
CA THR A 31 -5.25 -22.84 -0.12
C THR A 31 -6.50 -22.71 -0.97
N TYR A 32 -7.15 -21.57 -0.86
CA TYR A 32 -8.26 -21.13 -1.68
C TYR A 32 -7.71 -20.30 -2.82
N GLN A 33 -7.91 -20.74 -4.06
CA GLN A 33 -7.38 -20.06 -5.24
C GLN A 33 -8.44 -19.20 -5.92
N CYS A 34 -8.04 -18.02 -6.39
CA CYS A 34 -8.87 -17.20 -7.26
C CYS A 34 -8.93 -17.83 -8.66
N ALA A 35 -10.14 -17.92 -9.23
CA ALA A 35 -10.34 -18.43 -10.58
C ALA A 35 -9.97 -17.42 -11.68
N ARG A 36 -9.76 -16.14 -11.32
CA ARG A 36 -9.52 -15.03 -12.28
C ARG A 36 -8.09 -14.52 -12.30
N CYS A 37 -7.28 -14.88 -11.31
CA CYS A 37 -5.88 -14.46 -11.24
C CYS A 37 -5.06 -15.44 -10.38
N PRO A 38 -3.72 -15.34 -10.37
CA PRO A 38 -2.86 -16.23 -9.60
C PRO A 38 -2.97 -16.13 -8.07
N TYR A 39 -3.86 -15.28 -7.53
CA TYR A 39 -4.00 -15.08 -6.09
C TYR A 39 -4.45 -16.35 -5.36
N LYS A 40 -3.77 -16.65 -4.24
CA LYS A 40 -4.10 -17.75 -3.33
C LYS A 40 -4.25 -17.21 -1.91
N ALA A 41 -5.21 -17.76 -1.19
CA ALA A 41 -5.52 -17.39 0.19
C ALA A 41 -5.48 -18.61 1.10
N LYS A 42 -4.92 -18.46 2.30
CA LYS A 42 -4.92 -19.53 3.32
C LYS A 42 -6.31 -19.78 3.92
N GLN A 43 -7.23 -18.81 3.80
CA GLN A 43 -8.58 -18.91 4.32
C GLN A 43 -9.60 -18.40 3.30
N LYS A 44 -10.77 -19.03 3.28
CA LYS A 44 -11.87 -18.66 2.37
C LYS A 44 -12.25 -17.20 2.51
N GLY A 45 -12.29 -16.68 3.73
CA GLY A 45 -12.64 -15.28 4.00
C GLY A 45 -11.71 -14.28 3.29
N TYR A 46 -10.42 -14.59 3.16
CA TYR A 46 -9.49 -13.76 2.39
C TYR A 46 -9.75 -13.82 0.90
N LEU A 47 -10.07 -15.01 0.36
CA LEU A 47 -10.47 -15.13 -1.05
C LEU A 47 -11.75 -14.35 -1.33
N THR A 48 -12.77 -14.47 -0.47
CA THR A 48 -14.03 -13.71 -0.61
C THR A 48 -13.78 -12.20 -0.65
N LYS A 49 -12.92 -11.67 0.24
CA LYS A 49 -12.52 -10.25 0.24
C LYS A 49 -11.73 -9.89 -1.01
N HIS A 50 -10.83 -10.76 -1.47
CA HIS A 50 -10.06 -10.59 -2.69
C HIS A 50 -10.98 -10.48 -3.91
N MET A 51 -12.04 -11.27 -4.02
CA MET A 51 -12.96 -11.23 -5.17
C MET A 51 -13.59 -9.85 -5.41
N LEU A 52 -13.61 -8.96 -4.42
CA LEU A 52 -14.05 -7.56 -4.59
C LEU A 52 -13.19 -6.76 -5.58
N ILE A 53 -11.96 -7.19 -5.87
CA ILE A 53 -11.13 -6.52 -6.90
C ILE A 53 -11.58 -6.86 -8.31
N HIS A 54 -12.23 -8.01 -8.50
CA HIS A 54 -12.67 -8.51 -9.81
C HIS A 54 -14.11 -8.16 -10.13
N LYS A 55 -14.84 -7.59 -9.17
CA LYS A 55 -16.20 -7.09 -9.39
C LYS A 55 -16.15 -5.68 -9.95
N ASP A 56 -17.12 -5.39 -10.80
CA ASP A 56 -17.35 -4.02 -11.23
C ASP A 56 -17.73 -3.15 -10.03
N VAL A 57 -17.39 -1.86 -10.08
CA VAL A 57 -17.69 -0.91 -8.99
C VAL A 57 -19.20 -0.80 -8.74
N SER A 58 -20.03 -0.98 -9.77
CA SER A 58 -21.50 -1.00 -9.66
C SER A 58 -22.04 -2.23 -8.93
N GLU A 59 -21.29 -3.33 -8.88
CA GLU A 59 -21.69 -4.59 -8.24
C GLU A 59 -21.22 -4.74 -6.79
N ILE A 60 -20.52 -3.73 -6.26
CA ILE A 60 -20.00 -3.71 -4.90
C ILE A 60 -20.53 -2.50 -4.14
N THR A 61 -20.86 -2.73 -2.87
CA THR A 61 -21.10 -1.62 -1.96
C THR A 61 -19.81 -0.85 -1.77
N ILE A 62 -19.82 0.41 -2.17
CA ILE A 62 -18.76 1.36 -1.92
C ILE A 62 -19.08 2.13 -0.64
N TYR A 63 -18.03 2.42 0.13
CA TYR A 63 -18.10 3.22 1.34
C TYR A 63 -17.45 4.57 1.08
N ASP A 64 -18.25 5.63 1.08
CA ASP A 64 -17.82 6.99 0.81
C ASP A 64 -17.32 7.69 2.07
N CYS A 65 -16.26 8.49 1.92
CA CYS A 65 -15.86 9.45 2.94
C CYS A 65 -16.78 10.67 2.93
N SER A 66 -17.21 11.12 4.11
CA SER A 66 -18.04 12.32 4.26
C SER A 66 -17.26 13.64 4.14
N PHE A 67 -15.93 13.60 4.16
CA PHE A 67 -15.07 14.79 4.18
C PHE A 67 -14.26 15.00 2.90
N CYS A 68 -14.14 13.99 2.04
CA CYS A 68 -13.41 14.10 0.77
C CYS A 68 -13.91 13.09 -0.26
N SER A 69 -13.33 13.11 -1.47
CA SER A 69 -13.70 12.22 -2.57
C SER A 69 -13.23 10.77 -2.43
N TYR A 70 -12.64 10.39 -1.29
CA TYR A 70 -12.15 9.03 -1.06
C TYR A 70 -13.30 8.03 -0.98
N LYS A 71 -13.09 6.87 -1.63
CA LYS A 71 -14.04 5.75 -1.69
C LYS A 71 -13.32 4.46 -1.35
N ALA A 72 -13.92 3.64 -0.50
CA ALA A 72 -13.39 2.35 -0.08
C ALA A 72 -14.28 1.19 -0.52
N LYS A 73 -13.65 0.08 -0.93
CA LYS A 73 -14.36 -1.18 -1.22
C LYS A 73 -14.69 -1.99 0.03
N ARG A 74 -14.11 -1.64 1.19
CA ARG A 74 -14.31 -2.34 2.46
C ARG A 74 -14.50 -1.33 3.58
N ARG A 75 -15.42 -1.61 4.50
CA ARG A 75 -15.72 -0.73 5.64
C ARG A 75 -14.49 -0.39 6.47
N TYR A 76 -13.62 -1.37 6.72
CA TYR A 76 -12.42 -1.14 7.51
C TYR A 76 -11.45 -0.15 6.85
N ASP A 77 -11.37 -0.13 5.51
CA ASP A 77 -10.51 0.82 4.78
C ASP A 77 -11.06 2.24 4.96
N LEU A 78 -12.39 2.42 4.91
CA LEU A 78 -13.02 3.71 5.22
C LEU A 78 -12.73 4.11 6.68
N THR A 79 -12.96 3.23 7.64
CA THR A 79 -12.69 3.53 9.06
C THR A 79 -11.24 3.95 9.30
N ALA A 80 -10.28 3.26 8.69
CA ALA A 80 -8.87 3.63 8.77
C ALA A 80 -8.59 4.97 8.07
N HIS A 81 -9.23 5.23 6.93
CA HIS A 81 -9.14 6.51 6.23
C HIS A 81 -9.71 7.66 7.08
N MET A 82 -10.81 7.48 7.82
CA MET A 82 -11.36 8.54 8.67
C MET A 82 -10.34 9.08 9.70
N LEU A 83 -9.32 8.31 10.06
CA LEU A 83 -8.23 8.78 10.92
C LEU A 83 -7.36 9.86 10.26
N THR A 84 -7.34 9.97 8.92
CA THR A 84 -6.62 11.03 8.21
C THR A 84 -7.28 12.39 8.35
N HIS A 85 -8.57 12.44 8.70
CA HIS A 85 -9.33 13.68 8.88
C HIS A 85 -9.30 14.22 10.32
N LYS A 86 -8.88 13.40 11.29
CA LYS A 86 -8.74 13.82 12.68
C LYS A 86 -7.41 14.52 12.88
N GLU A 87 -7.31 15.40 13.88
CA GLU A 87 -6.00 15.87 14.31
C GLU A 87 -5.25 14.79 15.10
N ILE A 88 -3.92 14.91 15.20
CA ILE A 88 -3.12 13.91 15.93
C ILE A 88 -3.41 13.92 17.43
N SER A 89 -3.78 15.08 17.98
CA SER A 89 -4.19 15.26 19.38
C SER A 89 -5.53 14.63 19.74
N GLU A 90 -6.38 14.35 18.74
CA GLU A 90 -7.73 13.82 18.91
C GLU A 90 -7.80 12.28 18.83
N VAL A 91 -6.64 11.64 18.65
CA VAL A 91 -6.55 10.19 18.48
C VAL A 91 -5.49 9.61 19.39
N THR A 92 -5.73 8.38 19.83
CA THR A 92 -4.67 7.58 20.46
C THR A 92 -3.57 7.33 19.43
N THR A 93 -2.36 7.76 19.77
CA THR A 93 -1.17 7.59 18.94
C THR A 93 -0.35 6.37 19.35
N TYR A 94 0.60 6.04 18.49
CA TYR A 94 1.70 5.15 18.76
C TYR A 94 2.97 6.00 18.88
N ASP A 95 3.50 6.05 20.10
CA ASP A 95 4.63 6.91 20.45
C ASP A 95 5.95 6.17 20.34
N CYS A 96 6.99 6.90 19.91
CA CYS A 96 8.34 6.42 19.92
C CYS A 96 8.92 6.48 21.34
N SER A 97 9.58 5.41 21.77
CA SER A 97 10.25 5.35 23.07
C SER A 97 11.58 6.12 23.12
N PHE A 98 12.12 6.57 21.98
CA PHE A 98 13.45 7.19 21.88
C PHE A 98 13.42 8.67 21.52
N CYS A 99 12.30 9.20 21.03
CA CYS A 99 12.17 10.61 20.66
C CYS A 99 10.71 11.06 20.68
N SER A 100 10.45 12.34 20.40
CA SER A 100 9.09 12.93 20.39
C SER A 100 8.21 12.51 19.21
N TYR A 101 8.67 11.61 18.34
CA TYR A 101 7.88 11.14 17.20
C TYR A 101 6.67 10.32 17.67
N ASN A 102 5.50 10.64 17.14
CA ASN A 102 4.28 9.88 17.32
C ASN A 102 3.50 9.78 16.00
N THR A 103 2.66 8.76 15.86
CA THR A 103 1.87 8.53 14.65
C THR A 103 0.58 7.79 14.95
N LYS A 104 -0.42 7.96 14.08
CA LYS A 104 -1.70 7.25 14.16
C LYS A 104 -1.61 5.79 13.73
N TRP A 105 -0.54 5.41 13.03
CA TRP A 105 -0.40 4.08 12.43
C TRP A 105 0.79 3.31 12.99
N ARG A 106 0.51 2.16 13.59
CA ARG A 106 1.53 1.24 14.12
C ARG A 106 2.60 0.85 13.08
N SER A 107 2.21 0.68 11.82
CA SER A 107 3.15 0.38 10.73
C SER A 107 4.16 1.49 10.50
N ASP A 108 3.76 2.75 10.71
CA ASP A 108 4.65 3.89 10.52
C ASP A 108 5.57 4.06 11.72
N LEU A 109 5.10 3.77 12.94
CA LEU A 109 5.99 3.66 14.09
C LEU A 109 7.03 2.57 13.85
N ALA A 110 6.63 1.37 13.39
CA ALA A 110 7.57 0.28 13.12
C ALA A 110 8.64 0.67 12.08
N LYS A 111 8.27 1.41 11.03
CA LYS A 111 9.23 1.97 10.06
C LYS A 111 10.11 3.05 10.68
N HIS A 112 9.54 3.91 11.52
CA HIS A 112 10.26 4.95 12.25
C HIS A 112 11.30 4.34 13.18
N MET A 113 11.00 3.25 13.89
CA MET A 113 11.97 2.60 14.79
C MET A 113 13.26 2.16 14.07
N LEU A 114 13.24 2.00 12.74
CA LEU A 114 14.44 1.72 11.96
C LEU A 114 15.41 2.92 11.87
N THR A 115 14.96 4.15 12.15
CA THR A 115 15.83 5.34 12.18
C THR A 115 16.73 5.37 13.40
N HIS A 116 16.33 4.72 14.50
CA HIS A 116 17.09 4.63 15.75
C HIS A 116 18.13 3.50 15.77
N LYS A 117 18.07 2.59 14.80
CA LYS A 117 19.01 1.47 14.69
C LYS A 117 20.14 1.79 13.74
N ASP A 118 21.30 1.16 13.87
CA ASP A 118 22.30 1.24 12.80
C ASP A 118 21.85 0.42 11.57
N ILE A 119 22.41 0.71 10.39
CA ILE A 119 22.12 -0.06 9.17
C ILE A 119 22.64 -1.51 9.24
N SER A 120 23.68 -1.78 10.02
CA SER A 120 24.26 -3.11 10.25
C SER A 120 23.42 -4.00 11.16
N GLU A 121 22.54 -3.43 11.97
CA GLU A 121 21.74 -4.13 12.99
C GLU A 121 20.37 -4.58 12.48
N VAL A 122 20.04 -4.28 11.22
CA VAL A 122 18.72 -4.57 10.64
C VAL A 122 18.84 -5.22 9.27
N PRO A 123 17.86 -6.04 8.86
CA PRO A 123 17.75 -6.46 7.48
C PRO A 123 17.65 -5.25 6.55
N THR A 124 18.44 -5.25 5.49
CA THR A 124 18.47 -4.15 4.50
C THR A 124 18.08 -4.64 3.11
N TYR A 125 17.64 -3.69 2.31
CA TYR A 125 17.41 -3.83 0.89
C TYR A 125 18.62 -3.28 0.15
N GLN A 126 19.33 -4.16 -0.55
CA GLN A 126 20.56 -3.81 -1.26
C GLN A 126 20.28 -3.53 -2.75
N CYS A 127 20.93 -2.52 -3.28
CA CYS A 127 20.95 -2.28 -4.72
C CYS A 127 21.84 -3.33 -5.40
N ALA A 128 21.34 -3.93 -6.48
CA ALA A 128 22.14 -4.88 -7.28
C ALA A 128 23.19 -4.17 -8.17
N LEU A 129 23.05 -2.86 -8.38
CA LEU A 129 23.86 -2.08 -9.32
C LEU A 129 24.97 -1.27 -8.62
N CYS A 130 24.92 -1.12 -7.29
CA CYS A 130 25.95 -0.41 -6.53
C CYS A 130 25.93 -0.81 -5.05
N SER A 131 26.81 -0.21 -4.24
CA SER A 131 26.93 -0.49 -2.80
C SER A 131 25.81 0.09 -1.92
N TYR A 132 24.82 0.77 -2.51
CA TYR A 132 23.73 1.39 -1.75
C TYR A 132 22.86 0.36 -1.02
N LYS A 133 22.58 0.66 0.26
CA LYS A 133 21.68 -0.12 1.12
C LYS A 133 20.60 0.78 1.72
N ALA A 134 19.39 0.25 1.83
CA ALA A 134 18.28 0.94 2.47
C ALA A 134 17.59 0.07 3.51
N LYS A 135 17.22 0.66 4.64
CA LYS A 135 16.40 -0.02 5.67
C LYS A 135 14.95 -0.22 5.25
N GLN A 136 14.49 0.50 4.22
CA GLN A 136 13.11 0.43 3.72
C GLN A 136 13.07 0.18 2.22
N LYS A 137 12.19 -0.75 1.79
CA LYS A 137 12.02 -1.12 0.37
C LYS A 137 11.72 0.08 -0.53
N GLY A 138 10.85 0.99 -0.07
CA GLY A 138 10.48 2.18 -0.84
C GLY A 138 11.67 3.10 -1.12
N HIS A 139 12.64 3.19 -0.20
CA HIS A 139 13.86 3.94 -0.42
C HIS A 139 14.76 3.29 -1.47
N LEU A 140 14.86 1.95 -1.48
CA LEU A 140 15.57 1.25 -2.55
C LEU A 140 14.88 1.47 -3.91
N ILE A 141 13.56 1.30 -4.00
CA ILE A 141 12.81 1.53 -5.25
C ILE A 141 13.05 2.94 -5.78
N ARG A 142 13.01 3.95 -4.91
CA ARG A 142 13.32 5.33 -5.28
C ARG A 142 14.77 5.49 -5.73
N HIS A 143 15.72 4.87 -5.04
CA HIS A 143 17.13 4.90 -5.42
C HIS A 143 17.35 4.29 -6.81
N LEU A 144 16.65 3.21 -7.15
CA LEU A 144 16.76 2.56 -8.46
C LEU A 144 16.37 3.48 -9.63
N LEU A 145 15.59 4.55 -9.38
CA LEU A 145 15.32 5.58 -10.41
C LEU A 145 16.56 6.39 -10.80
N ALA A 146 17.62 6.38 -9.99
CA ALA A 146 18.89 7.03 -10.32
C ALA A 146 19.74 6.21 -11.31
N HIS A 147 19.50 4.90 -11.39
CA HIS A 147 20.19 3.99 -12.32
C HIS A 147 19.48 3.84 -13.67
N LYS A 148 18.26 4.34 -13.79
CA LYS A 148 17.53 4.36 -15.05
C LYS A 148 18.02 5.50 -15.95
N ASP A 149 18.03 5.24 -17.25
CA ASP A 149 18.23 6.29 -18.24
C ASP A 149 17.14 7.36 -18.10
N VAL A 150 17.50 8.62 -18.34
CA VAL A 150 16.56 9.76 -18.23
C VAL A 150 15.35 9.58 -19.16
N SER A 151 15.54 8.92 -20.31
CA SER A 151 14.48 8.61 -21.26
C SER A 151 13.47 7.56 -20.76
N GLU A 152 13.88 6.66 -19.86
CA GLU A 152 13.03 5.62 -19.29
C GLU A 152 12.27 6.07 -18.03
N VAL A 153 12.60 7.25 -17.50
CA VAL A 153 11.97 7.80 -16.30
C VAL A 153 10.86 8.76 -16.73
N THR A 154 9.61 8.32 -16.57
CA THR A 154 8.46 9.24 -16.63
C THR A 154 8.62 10.26 -15.50
N ASN A 155 8.88 11.50 -15.88
CA ASN A 155 8.98 12.60 -14.93
C ASN A 155 7.60 13.10 -14.54
N TYR A 156 7.57 13.81 -13.41
CA TYR A 156 6.46 14.65 -13.00
C TYR A 156 6.74 16.07 -13.52
N ASP A 157 6.03 16.47 -14.57
CA ASP A 157 6.18 17.78 -15.19
C ASP A 157 5.40 18.87 -14.43
N CYS A 158 5.97 20.07 -14.39
CA CYS A 158 5.27 21.25 -13.93
C CYS A 158 4.38 21.81 -15.03
N ASN A 159 3.14 22.16 -14.70
CA ASN A 159 2.19 22.75 -15.65
C ASN A 159 2.40 24.27 -15.85
N PHE A 160 3.31 24.89 -15.09
CA PHE A 160 3.52 26.34 -15.10
C PHE A 160 4.91 26.75 -15.64
N CYS A 161 5.84 25.80 -15.78
CA CYS A 161 7.17 26.06 -16.33
C CYS A 161 7.82 24.76 -16.85
N SER A 162 9.04 24.84 -17.37
CA SER A 162 9.78 23.70 -17.92
C SER A 162 10.37 22.73 -16.87
N TYR A 163 10.12 22.97 -15.58
CA TYR A 163 10.65 22.12 -14.50
C TYR A 163 10.08 20.71 -14.56
N LYS A 164 10.95 19.71 -14.34
CA LYS A 164 10.61 18.29 -14.28
C LYS A 164 11.22 17.64 -13.05
N ALA A 165 10.46 16.79 -12.38
CA ALA A 165 10.93 16.05 -11.22
C ALA A 165 10.83 14.54 -11.41
N LYS A 166 11.88 13.81 -11.02
CA LYS A 166 11.84 12.34 -10.96
C LYS A 166 10.89 11.81 -9.87
N LEU A 167 10.51 12.66 -8.90
CA LEU A 167 9.67 12.29 -7.76
C LEU A 167 8.54 13.29 -7.58
N LYS A 168 7.33 12.76 -7.34
CA LYS A 168 6.13 13.58 -7.10
C LYS A 168 6.32 14.60 -5.98
N GLY A 169 6.97 14.23 -4.88
CA GLY A 169 7.22 15.13 -3.76
C GLY A 169 8.09 16.34 -4.10
N ASN A 170 9.05 16.17 -5.03
CA ASN A 170 9.87 17.29 -5.51
C ASN A 170 9.03 18.23 -6.37
N LEU A 171 8.14 17.71 -7.22
CA LEU A 171 7.17 18.54 -7.94
C LEU A 171 6.25 19.29 -6.95
N THR A 172 5.70 18.61 -5.95
CA THR A 172 4.81 19.26 -4.96
C THR A 172 5.51 20.41 -4.23
N LYS A 173 6.79 20.26 -3.85
CA LYS A 173 7.59 21.33 -3.26
C LYS A 173 7.83 22.47 -4.26
N HIS A 174 8.20 22.14 -5.49
CA HIS A 174 8.40 23.12 -6.55
C HIS A 174 7.14 23.96 -6.82
N LEU A 175 5.95 23.34 -6.80
CA LEU A 175 4.68 24.05 -7.00
C LEU A 175 4.41 25.12 -5.92
N LEU A 176 5.08 25.10 -4.77
CA LEU A 176 4.98 26.17 -3.77
C LEU A 176 5.57 27.49 -4.30
N VAL A 177 6.63 27.43 -5.09
CA VAL A 177 7.25 28.62 -5.70
C VAL A 177 6.25 29.38 -6.58
N HIS A 178 5.39 28.67 -7.31
CA HIS A 178 4.34 29.29 -8.11
C HIS A 178 3.19 29.88 -7.27
N LYS A 179 2.88 29.28 -6.11
CA LYS A 179 1.88 29.82 -5.17
C LYS A 179 2.36 31.10 -4.48
N ASP A 180 3.65 31.18 -4.18
CA ASP A 180 4.23 32.37 -3.54
C ASP A 180 4.46 33.51 -4.55
N ALA A 181 4.86 33.19 -5.79
CA ALA A 181 4.99 34.19 -6.86
C ALA A 181 3.65 34.81 -7.29
N SER A 182 2.52 34.14 -7.10
CA SER A 182 1.18 34.70 -7.34
C SER A 182 0.70 35.71 -6.29
N LYS A 183 1.43 35.89 -5.18
CA LYS A 183 1.08 36.85 -4.11
C LYS A 183 1.85 38.18 -4.17
N GLY A 184 2.69 38.37 -5.19
CA GLY A 184 3.56 39.56 -5.33
C GLY A 184 3.16 40.53 -6.45
N ARG A 185 1.91 40.49 -6.94
CA ARG A 185 1.38 41.48 -7.88
C ARG A 185 0.04 42.03 -7.38
N THR A 186 0.12 43.01 -6.51
CA THR A 186 -0.91 44.04 -6.26
C THR A 186 -0.18 45.33 -5.99
#